data_AF-M2YL48-F1
#
_entry.id   AF-M2YL48-F1
#
_cell.length_a   1.000
_cell.length_b   1.000
_cell.length_c   1.000
_cell.angle_alpha   90.00
_cell.angle_beta   90.00
_cell.angle_gamma   90.00
#
_symmetry.space_group_name_H-M   'P 1'
#
loop_
_entity.id
_entity.type
_entity.pdbx_description
1 polymer ?
#
loop_
_entity_poly.entity_id
_entity_poly.type
_entity_poly.pdbx_seq_one_letter_code
_entity_poly.pdbx_strand_id
1 'polypeptide(L)'
;MLRPLRLLRLVTLLGVVHRSVGTALRGRVIVYASGSTALLLVVSSLAMLDAERTAPDATITTYPDALWWSAVTVTTVGYGDFAPVTATGRLIAVALMIAGIALLGVVTATLASWLVERVGEQDE
;
A
#
# COMPACT_ATOMS: atom_id res chain seq x y z
N MET A 1 27.71 -19.99 40.12
CA MET A 1 27.88 -18.63 39.57
C MET A 1 27.46 -18.49 38.09
N LEU A 2 26.35 -19.12 37.64
CA LEU A 2 25.98 -19.13 36.21
C LEU A 2 24.57 -18.57 35.90
N ARG A 3 24.01 -17.74 36.79
CA ARG A 3 22.72 -17.05 36.55
C ARG A 3 22.73 -16.05 35.36
N PRO A 4 23.81 -15.31 35.03
CA PRO A 4 23.77 -14.35 33.92
C PRO A 4 23.66 -15.01 32.54
N LEU A 5 24.05 -16.28 32.38
CA LEU A 5 23.96 -17.01 31.11
C LEU A 5 22.51 -17.34 30.69
N ARG A 6 21.56 -17.44 31.64
CA ARG A 6 20.14 -17.65 31.30
C ARG A 6 19.50 -16.43 30.67
N LEU A 7 19.90 -15.22 31.10
CA LEU A 7 19.43 -13.96 30.53
C LEU A 7 19.94 -13.78 29.11
N LEU A 8 21.19 -14.13 28.83
CA LEU A 8 21.76 -14.11 27.47
C LEU A 8 20.97 -15.04 26.53
N ARG A 9 20.61 -16.24 27.01
CA ARG A 9 19.81 -17.21 26.22
C ARG A 9 18.39 -16.74 25.95
N LEU A 10 17.81 -15.94 26.85
CA LEU A 10 16.50 -15.34 26.66
C LEU A 10 16.54 -14.22 25.60
N VAL A 11 17.61 -13.41 25.59
CA VAL A 11 17.84 -12.35 24.59
C VAL A 11 18.08 -12.95 23.20
N THR A 12 18.86 -14.04 23.10
CA THR A 12 19.07 -14.71 21.80
C THR A 12 17.81 -15.42 21.30
N LEU A 13 17.01 -16.03 22.18
CA LEU A 13 15.71 -16.61 21.82
C LEU A 13 14.72 -15.54 21.36
N LEU A 14 14.68 -14.37 22.01
CA LEU A 14 13.89 -13.23 21.56
C LEU A 14 14.34 -12.74 20.18
N GLY A 15 15.64 -12.71 19.91
CA GLY A 15 16.18 -12.37 18.58
C GLY A 15 15.79 -13.37 17.47
N VAL A 16 15.85 -14.67 17.75
CA VAL A 16 15.46 -15.73 16.79
C VAL A 16 13.95 -15.74 16.53
N VAL A 17 13.14 -15.50 17.56
CA VAL A 17 11.68 -15.34 17.41
C VAL A 17 11.35 -14.05 16.63
N HIS A 18 12.09 -12.96 16.82
CA HIS A 18 11.91 -11.74 16.02
C HIS A 18 12.29 -11.94 14.54
N ARG A 19 13.34 -12.74 14.24
CA ARG A 19 13.79 -13.06 12.87
C ARG A 19 12.78 -13.95 12.12
N SER A 20 12.17 -14.92 12.79
CA SER A 20 11.15 -15.80 12.19
C SER A 20 9.76 -15.15 12.04
N VAL A 21 9.39 -14.25 12.95
CA VAL A 21 8.14 -13.48 12.87
C VAL A 21 8.21 -12.45 11.73
N GLY A 22 9.38 -11.86 11.48
CA GLY A 22 9.57 -10.88 10.40
C GLY A 22 9.25 -11.42 9.01
N THR A 23 9.72 -12.61 8.66
CA THR A 23 9.49 -13.22 7.33
C THR A 23 8.03 -13.63 7.11
N ALA A 24 7.36 -14.20 8.13
CA ALA A 24 5.94 -14.56 8.05
C ALA A 24 5.01 -13.34 7.97
N LEU A 25 5.33 -12.25 8.68
CA LEU A 25 4.58 -11.01 8.64
C LEU A 25 4.68 -10.32 7.26
N ARG A 26 5.87 -10.29 6.65
CA ARG A 26 6.09 -9.66 5.33
C ARG A 26 5.26 -10.31 4.23
N GLY A 27 5.20 -11.64 4.18
CA GLY A 27 4.37 -12.35 3.20
C GLY A 27 2.89 -11.96 3.32
N ARG A 28 2.37 -11.86 4.55
CA ARG A 28 0.99 -11.41 4.81
C ARG A 28 0.78 -9.95 4.44
N VAL A 29 1.74 -9.07 4.76
CA VAL A 29 1.68 -7.65 4.39
C VAL A 29 1.61 -7.48 2.87
N ILE A 30 2.41 -8.22 2.10
CA ILE A 30 2.38 -8.16 0.63
C ILE A 30 1.01 -8.62 0.08
N VAL A 31 0.48 -9.74 0.59
CA VAL A 31 -0.83 -10.26 0.16
C VAL A 31 -1.96 -9.29 0.53
N TYR A 32 -1.95 -8.73 1.73
CA TYR A 32 -2.95 -7.76 2.14
C TYR A 32 -2.82 -6.45 1.37
N ALA A 33 -1.59 -5.97 1.12
CA ALA A 33 -1.34 -4.75 0.34
C ALA A 33 -1.81 -4.91 -1.12
N SER A 34 -1.49 -6.03 -1.77
CA SER A 34 -1.93 -6.28 -3.15
C SER A 34 -3.45 -6.43 -3.23
N GLY A 35 -4.05 -7.19 -2.30
CA GLY A 35 -5.49 -7.35 -2.20
C GLY A 35 -6.21 -6.03 -1.91
N SER A 36 -5.71 -5.22 -0.98
CA SER A 36 -6.27 -3.91 -0.65
C SER A 36 -6.14 -2.93 -1.82
N THR A 37 -5.04 -2.99 -2.57
CA THR A 37 -4.84 -2.16 -3.77
C THR A 37 -5.86 -2.50 -4.84
N ALA A 38 -6.04 -3.79 -5.14
CA ALA A 38 -7.02 -4.23 -6.13
C ALA A 38 -8.44 -3.82 -5.72
N LEU A 39 -8.79 -4.00 -4.44
CA LEU A 39 -10.08 -3.56 -3.91
C LEU A 39 -10.25 -2.05 -4.00
N LEU A 40 -9.22 -1.27 -3.63
CA LEU A 40 -9.23 0.19 -3.72
C LEU A 40 -9.46 0.65 -5.16
N LEU A 41 -8.76 0.06 -6.13
CA LEU A 41 -8.94 0.38 -7.55
C LEU A 41 -10.37 0.16 -8.01
N VAL A 42 -10.97 -0.99 -7.68
CA VAL A 42 -12.34 -1.29 -8.09
C VAL A 42 -13.33 -0.32 -7.42
N VAL A 43 -13.21 -0.14 -6.10
CA VAL A 43 -14.12 0.72 -5.33
C VAL A 43 -14.00 2.17 -5.74
N SER A 44 -12.78 2.70 -5.91
CA SER A 44 -12.57 4.09 -6.33
C SER A 44 -13.06 4.34 -7.75
N SER A 45 -12.89 3.37 -8.66
CA SER A 45 -13.36 3.49 -10.04
C SER A 45 -14.89 3.53 -10.11
N LEU A 46 -15.56 2.65 -9.37
CA LEU A 46 -17.03 2.64 -9.33
C LEU A 46 -17.58 3.89 -8.65
N ALA A 47 -17.00 4.30 -7.52
CA ALA A 47 -17.42 5.50 -6.81
C ALA A 47 -17.19 6.76 -7.64
N MET A 48 -16.06 6.85 -8.35
CA MET A 48 -15.75 7.98 -9.22
C MET A 48 -16.70 8.02 -10.43
N LEU A 49 -16.93 6.87 -11.08
CA LEU A 49 -17.87 6.79 -12.19
C LEU A 49 -19.26 7.20 -11.76
N ASP A 50 -19.75 6.75 -10.60
CA ASP A 50 -21.06 7.13 -10.10
C ASP A 50 -21.16 8.64 -9.82
N ALA A 51 -20.12 9.22 -9.22
CA ALA A 51 -20.05 10.65 -8.91
C ALA A 51 -19.96 11.54 -10.16
N GLU A 52 -19.22 11.14 -11.19
CA GLU A 52 -18.87 12.01 -12.32
C GLU A 52 -19.75 11.79 -13.56
N ARG A 53 -20.27 10.57 -13.81
CA ARG A 53 -20.92 10.22 -15.10
C ARG A 53 -22.11 11.08 -15.53
N THR A 54 -22.73 11.81 -14.60
CA THR A 54 -23.89 12.66 -14.87
C THR A 54 -23.57 14.15 -14.96
N ALA A 55 -22.32 14.54 -14.66
CA ALA A 55 -21.92 15.93 -14.70
C ALA A 55 -21.63 16.39 -16.15
N PRO A 56 -22.06 17.60 -16.54
CA PRO A 56 -21.99 18.06 -17.93
C PRO A 56 -20.56 18.26 -18.47
N ASP A 57 -19.58 18.50 -17.59
CA ASP A 57 -18.17 18.73 -17.94
C ASP A 57 -17.26 17.57 -17.49
N ALA A 58 -17.82 16.42 -17.12
CA ALA A 58 -17.02 15.29 -16.65
C ALA A 58 -16.28 14.59 -17.79
N THR A 59 -14.98 14.38 -17.61
CA THR A 59 -14.15 13.57 -18.51
C THR A 59 -14.26 12.08 -18.18
N ILE A 60 -14.64 11.74 -16.94
CA ILE A 60 -14.77 10.36 -16.45
C ILE A 60 -16.22 9.90 -16.68
N THR A 61 -16.49 9.27 -17.82
CA THR A 61 -17.85 8.86 -18.20
C THR A 61 -18.02 7.36 -18.37
N THR A 62 -16.92 6.62 -18.57
CA THR A 62 -16.93 5.16 -18.69
C THR A 62 -16.12 4.49 -17.57
N TYR A 63 -16.42 3.22 -17.30
CA TYR A 63 -15.68 2.46 -16.29
C TYR A 63 -14.18 2.32 -16.60
N PRO A 64 -13.75 2.04 -17.85
CA PRO A 64 -12.33 2.04 -18.20
C PRO A 64 -11.62 3.36 -17.89
N ASP A 65 -12.26 4.52 -18.14
CA ASP A 65 -11.68 5.84 -17.84
C ASP A 65 -11.50 6.03 -16.33
N ALA A 66 -12.51 5.62 -15.54
CA ALA A 66 -12.46 5.69 -14.08
C ALA A 66 -11.39 4.75 -13.49
N LEU A 67 -11.19 3.58 -14.11
CA LEU A 67 -10.15 2.62 -13.75
C LEU A 67 -8.75 3.14 -14.05
N TRP A 68 -8.57 3.71 -15.24
CA TRP A 68 -7.34 4.37 -15.63
C TRP A 68 -7.00 5.54 -14.68
N TRP A 69 -7.97 6.42 -14.43
CA TRP A 69 -7.83 7.53 -13.48
C TRP A 69 -7.44 7.03 -12.08
N SER A 70 -8.10 5.98 -11.59
CA SER A 70 -7.80 5.41 -10.27
C SER A 70 -6.38 4.85 -10.21
N ALA A 71 -5.93 4.15 -11.25
CA ALA A 71 -4.59 3.59 -11.34
C ALA A 71 -3.51 4.68 -11.35
N VAL A 72 -3.68 5.71 -12.18
CA VAL A 72 -2.75 6.84 -12.30
C VAL A 72 -2.73 7.68 -11.01
N THR A 73 -3.86 7.79 -10.31
CA THR A 73 -3.96 8.56 -9.06
C THR A 73 -3.37 7.79 -7.87
N VAL A 74 -3.70 6.51 -7.70
CA VAL A 74 -3.17 5.71 -6.56
C VAL A 74 -1.67 5.50 -6.65
N THR A 75 -1.12 5.45 -7.86
CA THR A 75 0.33 5.37 -8.12
C THR A 75 1.02 6.74 -8.08
N THR A 76 0.28 7.82 -7.83
CA THR A 76 0.78 9.21 -7.75
C THR A 76 1.37 9.77 -9.05
N VAL A 77 1.05 9.16 -10.21
CA VAL A 77 1.53 9.62 -11.53
C VAL A 77 0.80 10.88 -11.97
N GLY A 78 -0.53 10.88 -11.92
CA GLY A 78 -1.36 12.07 -12.16
C GLY A 78 -1.19 12.75 -13.52
N TYR A 79 -1.40 12.05 -14.64
CA TYR A 79 -1.30 12.65 -15.99
C TYR A 79 -2.21 13.87 -16.21
N GLY A 80 -3.38 13.90 -15.55
CA GLY A 80 -4.33 15.01 -15.63
C GLY A 80 -5.24 14.99 -16.88
N ASP A 81 -5.20 13.90 -17.64
CA ASP A 81 -6.11 13.60 -18.75
C ASP A 81 -7.55 13.37 -18.27
N PHE A 82 -7.71 12.78 -17.09
CA PHE A 82 -8.99 12.64 -16.40
C PHE A 82 -8.91 13.27 -15.01
N ALA A 83 -9.91 14.07 -14.64
CA ALA A 83 -10.00 14.69 -13.33
C ALA A 83 -11.47 14.85 -12.89
N PRO A 84 -11.77 14.66 -11.59
CA PRO A 84 -13.11 14.89 -11.08
C PRO A 84 -13.49 16.38 -11.07
N VAL A 85 -14.64 16.69 -11.65
CA VAL A 85 -15.21 18.04 -11.65
C VAL A 85 -16.21 18.25 -10.52
N THR A 86 -16.83 17.17 -10.02
CA THR A 86 -17.83 17.24 -8.95
C THR A 86 -17.19 17.36 -7.56
N ALA A 87 -17.91 17.96 -6.62
CA ALA A 87 -17.46 18.05 -5.23
C ALA A 87 -17.28 16.65 -4.60
N THR A 88 -18.21 15.73 -4.88
CA THR A 88 -18.15 14.35 -4.41
C THR A 88 -16.96 13.59 -5.01
N GLY A 89 -16.74 13.70 -6.32
CA GLY A 89 -15.58 13.11 -7.00
C GLY A 89 -14.27 13.62 -6.43
N ARG A 90 -14.16 14.93 -6.14
CA ARG A 90 -12.96 15.50 -5.49
C ARG A 90 -12.72 14.95 -4.09
N LEU A 91 -13.77 14.72 -3.30
CA LEU A 91 -13.63 14.10 -1.98
C LEU A 91 -13.13 12.64 -2.09
N ILE A 92 -13.66 11.87 -3.05
CA ILE A 92 -13.20 10.51 -3.36
C ILE A 92 -11.73 10.53 -3.80
N ALA A 93 -11.34 11.49 -4.63
CA ALA A 93 -9.96 11.65 -5.07
C ALA A 93 -9.00 11.93 -3.93
N VAL A 94 -9.34 12.82 -3.00
CA VAL A 94 -8.51 13.09 -1.81
C VAL A 94 -8.33 11.82 -0.97
N ALA A 95 -9.39 11.06 -0.75
CA ALA A 95 -9.31 9.80 -0.02
C ALA A 95 -8.40 8.78 -0.74
N LEU A 96 -8.51 8.67 -2.07
CA LEU A 96 -7.67 7.79 -2.88
C LEU A 96 -6.18 8.20 -2.84
N MET A 97 -5.88 9.50 -2.88
CA MET A 97 -4.51 10.01 -2.80
C MET A 97 -3.85 9.66 -1.46
N ILE A 98 -4.58 9.82 -0.34
CA ILE A 98 -4.09 9.43 1.00
C ILE A 98 -3.81 7.93 1.05
N ALA A 99 -4.73 7.11 0.51
CA ALA A 99 -4.56 5.66 0.45
C ALA A 99 -3.36 5.24 -0.43
N GLY A 100 -3.15 5.91 -1.56
CA GLY A 100 -2.01 5.65 -2.46
C GLY A 100 -0.66 5.92 -1.78
N ILE A 101 -0.53 7.05 -1.08
CA ILE A 101 0.70 7.38 -0.33
C ILE A 101 0.96 6.33 0.77
N ALA A 102 -0.08 5.95 1.52
CA ALA A 102 0.06 4.93 2.56
C ALA A 102 0.52 3.59 1.99
N LEU A 103 -0.06 3.17 0.86
CA LEU A 103 0.30 1.93 0.17
C LEU A 103 1.76 1.94 -0.30
N LEU A 104 2.20 3.02 -0.96
CA LEU A 104 3.59 3.17 -1.39
C LEU A 104 4.55 3.09 -0.20
N GLY A 105 4.20 3.74 0.92
CA GLY A 105 4.98 3.65 2.16
C GLY A 105 5.12 2.21 2.68
N VAL A 106 4.05 1.42 2.67
CA VAL A 106 4.08 0.00 3.06
C VAL A 106 4.97 -0.82 2.14
N VAL A 107 4.89 -0.61 0.83
CA VAL A 107 5.72 -1.32 -0.16
C VAL A 107 7.19 -0.97 0.04
N THR A 108 7.53 0.32 0.13
CA THR A 108 8.91 0.78 0.37
C THR A 108 9.47 0.23 1.68
N ALA A 109 8.71 0.27 2.77
CA ALA A 109 9.14 -0.26 4.06
C ALA A 109 9.39 -1.78 4.01
N THR A 110 8.55 -2.51 3.27
CA THR A 110 8.70 -3.96 3.09
C THR A 110 9.96 -4.29 2.30
N LEU A 111 10.22 -3.55 1.21
CA LEU A 111 11.45 -3.72 0.41
C LEU A 111 12.71 -3.36 1.20
N ALA A 112 12.69 -2.25 1.94
CA ALA A 112 13.81 -1.85 2.80
C ALA A 112 14.11 -2.92 3.86
N SER A 113 13.07 -3.45 4.52
CA SER A 113 13.21 -4.52 5.50
C SER A 113 13.80 -5.79 4.88
N TRP A 114 13.42 -6.12 3.65
CA TRP A 114 13.96 -7.25 2.89
C TRP A 114 15.45 -7.06 2.55
N LEU A 115 15.83 -5.86 2.10
CA LEU A 115 17.23 -5.56 1.79
C LEU A 115 18.12 -5.64 3.03
N VAL A 116 17.68 -5.06 4.16
CA VAL A 116 18.42 -5.08 5.42
C VAL A 116 18.67 -6.52 5.90
N GLU A 117 17.66 -7.41 5.79
CA GLU A 117 17.82 -8.82 6.16
C GLU A 117 18.80 -9.55 5.23
N ARG A 118 18.74 -9.29 3.92
CA ARG A 118 19.66 -9.87 2.93
C ARG A 118 21.11 -9.45 3.13
N VAL A 119 21.35 -8.20 3.50
CA VAL A 119 22.71 -7.70 3.77
C VAL A 119 23.25 -8.29 5.07
N GLY A 120 22.42 -8.37 6.12
CA GLY A 120 22.83 -8.99 7.38
C GLY A 120 23.20 -10.48 7.27
N GLU A 121 22.63 -11.20 6.29
CA GLU A 121 23.00 -12.60 5.97
C GLU A 121 24.34 -12.74 5.23
N GLN A 122 24.88 -11.67 4.63
CA GLN A 122 26.17 -11.71 3.94
C GLN A 122 27.36 -11.38 4.84
N ASP A 123 27.10 -10.74 5.99
CA ASP A 123 28.10 -10.38 6.99
C ASP A 123 28.29 -11.45 8.09
N GLU A 124 27.44 -12.50 8.12
CA GLU A 124 27.58 -13.72 8.96
C GLU A 124 28.27 -14.86 8.18
#